data_AF-A0AAN0W747-F1
#
_entry.id   AF-A0AAN0W747-F1
#
_cell.length_a   1.000
_cell.length_b   1.000
_cell.length_c   1.000
_cell.angle_alpha   90.00
_cell.angle_beta   90.00
_cell.angle_gamma   90.00
#
_symmetry.space_group_name_H-M   'P 1'
#
loop_
_entity.id
_entity.type
_entity.pdbx_description
1 polymer ?
#
loop_
_entity_poly.entity_id
_entity_poly.type
_entity_poly.pdbx_seq_one_letter_code
_entity_poly.pdbx_strand_id
1 'polypeptide(L)'
;MWRRERGVITDNIGWEKSFVVTYENNKIIGVLGFDVDEVKKCAEIWGPFIKAENWEEVALHMWKELIEKVPFHIEKFYGFYHVENNNCARLMKK
;
A
#
# COMPACT_ATOMS: atom_id res chain seq x y z
N MET A 1 15.84 -0.11 -34.22
CA MET A 1 14.41 -0.46 -34.02
C MET A 1 14.34 -1.48 -32.91
N TRP A 2 14.16 -1.04 -31.66
CA TRP A 2 14.06 -1.93 -30.49
C TRP A 2 12.60 -1.95 -30.03
N ARG A 3 11.98 -3.12 -30.11
CA ARG A 3 10.60 -3.37 -29.65
C ARG A 3 10.65 -3.51 -28.13
N ARG A 4 10.32 -2.43 -27.41
CA ARG A 4 9.93 -2.54 -25.99
C ARG A 4 8.54 -3.16 -25.98
N GLU A 5 8.44 -4.42 -25.59
CA GLU A 5 7.19 -4.97 -25.07
C GLU A 5 6.85 -4.16 -23.81
N ARG A 6 6.02 -3.14 -24.01
CA ARG A 6 5.37 -2.46 -22.89
C ARG A 6 4.40 -3.49 -22.32
N GLY A 7 4.80 -4.19 -21.27
CA GLY A 7 3.85 -4.60 -20.26
C GLY A 7 3.20 -3.29 -19.79
N VAL A 8 1.98 -3.05 -20.26
CA VAL A 8 1.20 -1.89 -19.83
C VAL A 8 0.79 -2.23 -18.41
N ILE A 9 1.55 -1.74 -17.43
CA ILE A 9 1.01 -1.52 -16.09
C ILE A 9 0.04 -0.36 -16.32
N THR A 10 -1.23 -0.68 -16.52
CA THR A 10 -2.30 0.32 -16.56
C THR A 10 -2.48 0.78 -15.12
N ASP A 11 -1.65 1.72 -14.67
CA ASP A 11 -1.93 2.56 -13.51
C ASP A 11 -3.18 3.39 -13.85
N ASN A 12 -4.35 2.78 -13.76
CA ASN A 12 -5.62 3.39 -14.15
C ASN A 12 -6.18 4.28 -13.01
N ILE A 13 -5.53 4.25 -11.85
CA ILE A 13 -5.76 5.17 -10.73
C ILE A 13 -4.57 6.12 -10.64
N GLY A 14 -4.81 7.42 -10.53
CA GLY A 14 -3.73 8.39 -10.35
C GLY A 14 -2.90 8.08 -9.12
N TRP A 15 -1.61 8.43 -9.14
CA TRP A 15 -0.65 8.11 -8.07
C TRP A 15 -1.12 8.56 -6.68
N GLU A 16 -1.92 9.64 -6.62
CA GLU A 16 -2.50 10.18 -5.39
C GLU A 16 -3.49 9.23 -4.68
N LYS A 17 -3.98 8.22 -5.41
CA LYS A 17 -4.86 7.16 -4.89
C LYS A 17 -4.10 5.86 -4.62
N SER A 18 -2.85 5.77 -5.06
CA SER A 18 -2.02 4.58 -4.92
C SER A 18 -1.17 4.60 -3.65
N PHE A 19 -1.11 5.71 -2.91
CA PHE A 19 -0.42 5.74 -1.62
C PHE A 19 -0.98 6.76 -0.64
N VAL A 20 -0.65 6.53 0.63
CA VAL A 20 -0.87 7.46 1.74
C VAL A 20 0.46 7.73 2.43
N VAL A 21 0.64 8.99 2.83
CA VAL A 21 1.79 9.45 3.60
C VAL A 21 1.29 10.07 4.90
N THR A 22 1.78 9.59 6.03
CA THR A 22 1.45 10.12 7.35
C THR A 22 2.57 11.00 7.88
N TYR A 23 2.20 12.13 8.46
CA TYR A 23 3.11 13.14 8.98
C TYR A 23 2.93 13.35 10.49
N GLU A 24 4.04 13.58 11.19
CA GLU A 24 4.06 14.10 12.56
C GLU A 24 5.10 15.22 12.62
N ASN A 25 4.73 16.39 13.15
CA ASN A 25 5.62 17.56 13.25
C ASN A 25 6.32 17.92 11.92
N ASN A 26 5.56 17.91 10.81
CA ASN A 26 6.03 18.12 9.43
C ASN A 26 7.11 17.11 8.95
N LYS A 27 7.24 15.96 9.61
CA LYS A 27 8.14 14.87 9.21
C LYS A 27 7.30 13.67 8.77
N ILE A 28 7.74 13.01 7.69
CA ILE A 28 7.13 11.75 7.25
C ILE A 28 7.43 10.68 8.30
N ILE A 29 6.37 10.07 8.83
CA ILE A 29 6.46 8.96 9.77
C ILE A 29 5.88 7.66 9.21
N GLY A 30 5.18 7.70 8.07
CA GLY A 30 4.56 6.52 7.48
C GLY A 30 4.36 6.65 5.98
N VAL A 31 4.63 5.57 5.22
CA VAL A 31 4.21 5.42 3.82
C VAL A 31 3.61 4.03 3.58
N LEU A 32 2.44 3.97 2.95
CA LEU A 32 1.75 2.76 2.53
C LEU A 32 1.26 2.97 1.10
N GLY A 33 1.45 1.98 0.24
CA GLY A 33 0.97 2.03 -1.14
C GLY A 33 0.25 0.76 -1.57
N PHE A 34 -0.61 0.91 -2.57
CA PHE A 34 -1.24 -0.16 -3.32
C PHE A 34 -0.90 0.01 -4.80
N ASP A 35 -0.35 -1.04 -5.40
CA ASP A 35 -0.36 -1.21 -6.86
C ASP A 35 -1.62 -1.98 -7.21
N VAL A 36 -2.56 -1.34 -7.91
CA VAL A 36 -3.94 -1.82 -8.05
C VAL A 36 -4.23 -2.26 -9.48
N ASP A 37 -4.71 -3.49 -9.63
CA ASP A 37 -5.27 -4.01 -10.88
C ASP A 37 -6.80 -3.91 -10.81
N GLU A 38 -7.35 -2.91 -11.49
CA GLU A 38 -8.80 -2.66 -11.53
C GLU A 38 -9.59 -3.78 -12.23
N VAL A 39 -8.98 -4.44 -13.22
CA VAL A 39 -9.63 -5.50 -13.99
C VAL A 39 -9.74 -6.77 -13.16
N LYS A 40 -8.66 -7.11 -12.45
CA LYS A 40 -8.62 -8.29 -11.57
C LYS A 40 -9.15 -8.01 -10.16
N LYS A 41 -9.48 -6.77 -9.84
CA LYS A 41 -9.90 -6.32 -8.50
C LYS A 41 -8.93 -6.76 -7.40
N CYS A 42 -7.63 -6.72 -7.69
CA CYS A 42 -6.60 -7.05 -6.71
C CYS A 42 -5.60 -5.92 -6.53
N ALA A 43 -4.91 -5.92 -5.39
CA ALA A 43 -3.84 -4.97 -5.13
C ALA A 43 -2.61 -5.65 -4.52
N GLU A 44 -1.43 -5.21 -4.92
CA GLU A 44 -0.19 -5.52 -4.23
C GLU A 44 0.12 -4.41 -3.21
N ILE A 45 0.40 -4.82 -1.97
CA ILE A 45 0.69 -3.94 -0.85
C ILE A 45 2.18 -3.62 -0.83
N TRP A 46 2.49 -2.33 -0.83
CA TRP A 46 3.83 -1.79 -0.66
C TRP A 46 3.95 -1.12 0.72
N GLY A 47 4.66 -1.77 1.63
CA GLY A 47 4.79 -1.34 3.03
C GLY A 47 3.80 -2.04 3.98
N PRO A 48 3.38 -1.40 5.09
CA PRO A 48 3.67 -0.01 5.46
C PRO A 48 5.10 0.17 6.02
N PHE A 49 5.74 1.28 5.65
CA PHE A 49 7.03 1.72 6.22
C PHE A 49 6.78 2.80 7.26
N ILE A 50 7.00 2.49 8.54
CA ILE A 50 6.61 3.37 9.66
C ILE A 50 7.78 3.63 10.59
N LYS A 51 7.93 4.89 11.01
CA LYS A 51 8.90 5.38 11.99
C LYS A 51 8.17 6.09 13.13
N ALA A 52 7.48 5.32 13.96
CA ALA A 52 6.76 5.78 15.14
C ALA A 52 6.68 4.67 16.19
N GLU A 53 6.57 5.01 17.47
CA GLU A 53 6.42 4.01 18.55
C GLU A 53 5.06 3.33 18.48
N ASN A 54 4.00 4.10 18.19
CA ASN A 54 2.64 3.61 17.97
C ASN A 54 2.41 3.08 16.54
N TRP A 55 3.41 2.40 15.97
CA TRP A 55 3.42 2.01 14.55
C TRP A 55 2.17 1.26 14.10
N GLU A 56 1.57 0.46 14.98
CA GLU A 56 0.41 -0.37 14.64
C GLU A 56 -0.86 0.46 14.44
N GLU A 57 -1.07 1.47 15.29
CA GLU A 57 -2.17 2.42 15.13
C GLU A 57 -2.01 3.23 13.85
N VAL A 58 -0.79 3.69 13.58
CA VAL A 58 -0.44 4.40 12.34
C VAL A 58 -0.71 3.51 11.12
N ALA A 59 -0.30 2.23 11.14
CA ALA A 59 -0.53 1.29 10.05
C ALA A 59 -2.02 1.09 9.77
N LEU A 60 -2.85 0.92 10.81
CA LEU A 60 -4.29 0.73 10.66
C LEU A 60 -4.98 1.98 10.14
N HIS A 61 -4.55 3.18 10.60
CA HIS A 61 -5.06 4.44 10.08
C HIS A 61 -4.75 4.59 8.60
N MET A 62 -3.49 4.35 8.20
CA MET A 62 -3.05 4.42 6.82
C MET A 62 -3.80 3.43 5.93
N TRP A 63 -4.00 2.19 6.41
CA TRP A 63 -4.79 1.19 5.69
C TRP A 63 -6.21 1.66 5.43
N LYS A 64 -6.88 2.19 6.47
CA LYS A 64 -8.24 2.72 6.35
C LYS A 64 -8.30 3.89 5.37
N GLU A 65 -7.36 4.83 5.45
CA GLU A 65 -7.35 5.98 4.54
C GLU A 65 -7.13 5.54 3.10
N LEU A 66 -6.19 4.62 2.86
CA LEU A 66 -5.87 4.18 1.50
C LEU A 66 -7.00 3.36 0.88
N ILE A 67 -7.66 2.47 1.64
CA ILE A 67 -8.78 1.68 1.11
C ILE A 67 -9.99 2.55 0.76
N GLU A 68 -10.20 3.65 1.49
CA GLU A 68 -11.25 4.63 1.20
C GLU A 68 -10.96 5.48 -0.06
N LYS A 69 -9.68 5.62 -0.46
CA LYS A 69 -9.28 6.33 -1.69
C LYS A 69 -9.47 5.50 -2.96
N VAL A 70 -9.46 4.17 -2.86
CA VAL A 70 -9.64 3.28 -4.01
C VAL A 70 -11.11 3.32 -4.45
N PRO A 71 -11.42 3.69 -5.71
CA PRO A 71 -12.78 3.96 -6.15
C PRO A 71 -13.64 2.69 -6.34
N PHE A 72 -13.13 1.53 -6.01
CA PHE A 72 -13.81 0.24 -6.11
C PHE A 72 -13.34 -0.70 -4.99
N HIS A 73 -14.13 -1.74 -4.78
CA HIS A 73 -13.79 -2.79 -3.82
C HIS A 73 -12.65 -3.68 -4.36
N ILE A 74 -11.58 -3.82 -3.58
CA ILE A 74 -10.50 -4.76 -3.84
C ILE A 74 -10.89 -6.11 -3.23
N GLU A 75 -10.94 -7.15 -4.04
CA GLU A 75 -11.30 -8.52 -3.64
C GLU A 75 -10.12 -9.27 -3.00
N LYS A 76 -8.89 -8.94 -3.42
CA LYS A 76 -7.70 -9.65 -2.97
C LYS A 76 -6.48 -8.75 -2.84
N PHE A 77 -5.81 -8.88 -1.70
CA PHE A 77 -4.53 -8.25 -1.45
C PHE A 77 -3.39 -9.26 -1.53
N TYR A 78 -2.29 -8.83 -2.13
CA TYR A 78 -1.01 -9.52 -2.16
C TYR A 78 0.01 -8.70 -1.40
N GLY A 79 0.98 -9.34 -0.77
CA GLY A 79 2.04 -8.63 -0.08
C GLY A 79 3.13 -9.57 0.39
N PHE A 80 4.34 -9.04 0.51
CA PHE A 80 5.50 -9.77 0.99
C PHE A 80 6.07 -9.03 2.19
N TYR A 81 6.35 -9.77 3.25
CA TYR A 81 7.10 -9.26 4.39
C TYR A 81 8.22 -10.24 4.73
N HIS A 82 9.30 -9.71 5.30
CA HIS A 82 10.41 -10.55 5.74
C HIS A 82 9.96 -11.42 6.91
N VAL A 83 10.38 -12.69 6.94
CA VAL A 83 9.94 -13.65 7.98
C VAL A 83 10.30 -13.22 9.40
N GLU A 84 11.39 -12.48 9.56
CA GLU A 84 11.83 -11.93 10.86
C GLU A 84 11.10 -10.64 11.25
N ASN A 85 10.25 -10.09 10.38
CA ASN A 85 9.46 -8.91 10.68
C ASN A 85 8.20 -9.30 11.46
N ASN A 86 8.36 -9.44 12.78
CA ASN A 86 7.28 -9.78 13.70
C ASN A 86 6.13 -8.75 13.69
N ASN A 87 6.42 -7.48 13.39
CA ASN A 87 5.41 -6.43 13.29
C ASN A 87 4.48 -6.68 12.09
N CYS A 88 5.04 -6.95 10.90
CA CYS A 88 4.23 -7.32 9.74
C CYS A 88 3.49 -8.65 9.95
N ALA A 89 4.14 -9.66 10.56
CA ALA A 89 3.48 -10.92 10.86
C ALA A 89 2.28 -10.76 11.81
N ARG A 90 2.33 -9.77 12.72
CA ARG A 90 1.20 -9.40 13.59
C ARG A 90 0.11 -8.64 12.81
N LEU A 91 0.50 -7.69 11.97
CA LEU A 91 -0.42 -6.89 11.16
C LEU A 91 -1.25 -7.75 10.20
N MET A 92 -0.61 -8.70 9.49
CA MET A 92 -1.27 -9.54 8.47
C MET A 92 -2.23 -10.60 9.05
N LYS A 93 -2.31 -10.72 10.37
CA LYS A 93 -3.25 -11.63 11.06
C LYS A 93 -4.53 -10.93 11.54
N LYS A 94 -4.64 -9.62 11.33
CA LYS A 94 -5.83 -8.82 11.65
C LYS A 94 -6.77 -8.75 10.44
#